data_AF-A0A6I3KJB8-F1
#
_entry.id   AF-A0A6I3KJB8-F1
#
_cell.length_a   1.000
_cell.length_b   1.000
_cell.length_c   1.000
_cell.angle_alpha   90.00
_cell.angle_beta   90.00
_cell.angle_gamma   90.00
#
_symmetry.space_group_name_H-M   'P 1'
#
loop_
_entity.id
_entity.type
_entity.pdbx_description
1 polymer ?
#
loop_
_entity_poly.entity_id
_entity_poly.type
_entity_poly.pdbx_seq_one_letter_code
_entity_poly.pdbx_strand_id
1 'polypeptide(L)'
;MCDPASIAIATFAASAIGAAVDYQAQSSQARQQEQVENQRFQETERFRFANAESARNAFVENAAQLRIKQRQESTVRADETARVDRERRQVQGRVLASASTGGIGLDNILTDVARAGGLALSNLETQRTFDDQQTEQELTGHRAQALDAIASARPYIQQPVSRPSPLGLAVDIGTAGINAYGNYYNAKAKRTAS
;
A
#
# COMPACT_ATOMS: atom_id res chain seq x y z
N MET A 1 -58.46 33.75 -30.53
CA MET A 1 -57.13 34.29 -30.16
C MET A 1 -56.99 34.13 -28.65
N CYS A 2 -55.98 33.39 -28.15
CA CYS A 2 -55.81 33.21 -26.70
C CYS A 2 -55.59 34.55 -25.99
N ASP A 3 -56.19 34.72 -24.81
CA ASP A 3 -55.98 35.88 -23.93
C ASP A 3 -54.50 35.89 -23.45
N PRO A 4 -53.78 37.03 -23.44
CA PRO A 4 -52.44 37.12 -22.87
C PRO A 4 -52.32 36.48 -21.48
N ALA A 5 -53.38 36.48 -20.67
CA ALA A 5 -53.38 35.81 -19.37
C ALA A 5 -53.20 34.28 -19.49
N SER A 6 -53.87 33.63 -20.45
CA SER A 6 -53.74 32.19 -20.66
C SER A 6 -52.40 31.80 -21.28
N ILE A 7 -51.79 32.68 -22.10
CA ILE A 7 -50.43 32.49 -22.61
C ILE A 7 -49.42 32.57 -21.47
N ALA A 8 -49.54 33.56 -20.58
CA ALA A 8 -48.63 33.73 -19.44
C ALA A 8 -48.71 32.56 -18.44
N ILE A 9 -49.92 32.09 -18.13
CA ILE A 9 -50.12 30.91 -17.27
C ILE A 9 -49.53 29.65 -17.91
N ALA A 10 -49.74 29.45 -19.22
CA ALA A 10 -49.17 28.31 -19.93
C ALA A 10 -47.63 28.37 -19.98
N THR A 11 -47.03 29.54 -20.20
CA THR A 11 -45.58 29.72 -20.19
C THR A 11 -44.98 29.49 -18.80
N PHE A 12 -45.63 29.99 -17.74
CA PHE A 12 -45.22 29.73 -16.35
C PHE A 12 -45.33 28.25 -15.99
N ALA A 13 -46.45 27.61 -16.31
CA ALA A 13 -46.65 26.19 -16.03
C ALA A 13 -45.63 25.32 -16.76
N ALA A 14 -45.36 25.59 -18.04
CA ALA A 14 -44.36 24.85 -18.82
C ALA A 14 -42.94 25.01 -18.25
N SER A 15 -42.56 26.22 -17.82
CA SER A 15 -41.23 26.50 -17.25
C SER A 15 -41.07 25.95 -15.82
N ALA A 16 -42.12 26.00 -14.99
CA ALA A 16 -42.12 25.39 -13.67
C ALA A 16 -42.05 23.85 -13.74
N ILE A 17 -42.73 23.23 -14.71
CA ILE A 17 -42.61 21.79 -14.99
C ILE A 17 -41.20 21.47 -15.48
N GLY A 18 -40.63 22.28 -16.38
CA GLY A 18 -39.24 22.13 -16.83
C GLY A 18 -38.24 22.15 -15.67
N ALA A 19 -38.34 23.14 -14.78
CA ALA A 19 -37.48 23.25 -13.60
C ALA A 19 -37.63 22.06 -12.63
N ALA A 20 -38.85 21.55 -12.43
CA ALA A 20 -39.09 20.37 -11.61
C ALA A 20 -38.51 19.08 -12.24
N VAL A 21 -38.64 18.93 -13.57
CA VAL A 21 -38.04 17.82 -14.32
C VAL A 21 -36.52 17.89 -14.26
N ASP A 22 -35.93 19.07 -14.43
CA ASP A 22 -34.48 19.28 -14.34
C ASP A 22 -33.96 18.99 -12.94
N TYR A 23 -34.65 19.44 -11.89
CA TYR A 23 -34.31 19.10 -10.51
C TYR A 23 -34.38 17.59 -10.27
N GLN A 24 -35.42 16.91 -10.76
CA GLN A 24 -35.56 15.47 -10.62
C GLN A 24 -34.46 14.72 -11.38
N ALA A 25 -34.15 15.13 -12.61
CA ALA A 25 -33.06 14.56 -13.41
C ALA A 25 -31.69 14.75 -12.72
N GLN A 26 -31.39 15.97 -12.25
CA GLN A 26 -30.17 16.27 -11.50
C GLN A 26 -30.09 15.48 -10.20
N SER A 27 -31.21 15.30 -9.49
CA SER A 27 -31.25 14.51 -8.25
C SER A 27 -30.98 13.02 -8.51
N SER A 28 -31.49 12.49 -9.63
CA SER A 28 -31.24 11.11 -10.04
C SER A 28 -29.76 10.93 -10.45
N GLN A 29 -29.20 11.89 -11.19
CA GLN A 29 -27.80 11.88 -11.58
C GLN A 29 -26.86 11.94 -10.36
N ALA A 30 -27.16 12.78 -9.38
CA ALA A 30 -26.41 12.87 -8.13
C ALA A 30 -26.41 11.53 -7.37
N ARG A 31 -27.57 10.86 -7.27
CA ARG A 31 -27.65 9.53 -6.63
C ARG A 31 -26.81 8.48 -7.36
N GLN A 32 -26.81 8.47 -8.69
CA GLN A 32 -26.00 7.54 -9.47
C GLN A 32 -24.49 7.82 -9.30
N GLN A 33 -24.08 9.09 -9.29
CA GLN A 33 -22.69 9.46 -9.01
C GLN A 33 -22.25 9.00 -7.62
N GLU A 34 -23.08 9.20 -6.60
CA GLU A 34 -22.81 8.74 -5.23
C GLU A 34 -22.67 7.21 -5.14
N GLN A 35 -23.47 6.45 -5.88
CA GLN A 35 -23.34 4.99 -5.94
C GLN A 35 -22.01 4.56 -6.57
N VAL A 36 -21.62 5.18 -7.68
CA VAL A 36 -20.34 4.88 -8.37
C VAL A 36 -19.15 5.24 -7.48
N GLU A 37 -19.18 6.39 -6.82
CA GLU A 37 -18.12 6.81 -5.90
C GLU A 37 -18.00 5.87 -4.70
N ASN A 38 -19.13 5.40 -4.15
CA ASN A 38 -19.14 4.41 -3.08
C ASN A 38 -18.59 3.04 -3.53
N GLN A 39 -18.92 2.60 -4.74
CA GLN A 39 -18.36 1.36 -5.30
C GLN A 39 -16.84 1.47 -5.48
N ARG A 40 -16.36 2.58 -6.07
CA ARG A 40 -14.91 2.84 -6.23
C ARG A 40 -14.18 2.89 -4.89
N PHE A 41 -14.79 3.51 -3.89
CA PHE A 41 -14.25 3.52 -2.53
C PHE A 41 -14.11 2.09 -1.98
N GLN A 42 -15.18 1.28 -2.05
CA GLN A 42 -15.15 -0.10 -1.56
C GLN A 42 -14.13 -0.98 -2.30
N GLU A 43 -14.05 -0.87 -3.62
CA GLU A 43 -13.06 -1.60 -4.42
C GLU A 43 -11.63 -1.20 -4.06
N THR A 44 -11.37 0.11 -3.91
CA THR A 44 -10.05 0.61 -3.52
C THR A 44 -9.68 0.12 -2.11
N GLU A 45 -10.61 0.18 -1.15
CA GLU A 45 -10.36 -0.34 0.19
C GLU A 45 -10.07 -1.84 0.18
N ARG A 46 -10.85 -2.64 -0.56
CA ARG A 46 -10.59 -4.09 -0.74
C ARG A 46 -9.20 -4.34 -1.31
N PHE A 47 -8.81 -3.59 -2.34
CA PHE A 47 -7.47 -3.67 -2.91
C PHE A 47 -6.39 -3.31 -1.89
N ARG A 48 -6.58 -2.26 -1.09
CA ARG A 48 -5.63 -1.86 -0.04
C ARG A 48 -5.46 -2.94 1.02
N PHE A 49 -6.56 -3.53 1.50
CA PHE A 49 -6.51 -4.64 2.44
C PHE A 49 -5.80 -5.87 1.86
N ALA A 50 -6.17 -6.28 0.64
CA ALA A 50 -5.56 -7.43 -0.02
C ALA A 50 -4.06 -7.21 -0.29
N ASN A 51 -3.67 -6.01 -0.73
CA ASN A 51 -2.28 -5.64 -0.95
C ASN A 51 -1.49 -5.64 0.37
N ALA A 52 -2.06 -5.09 1.44
CA ALA A 52 -1.41 -5.10 2.74
C ALA A 52 -1.25 -6.51 3.33
N GLU A 53 -2.25 -7.38 3.13
CA GLU A 53 -2.17 -8.79 3.52
C GLU A 53 -1.10 -9.52 2.70
N SER A 54 -1.10 -9.35 1.38
CA SER A 54 -0.10 -9.93 0.49
C SER A 54 1.33 -9.50 0.85
N ALA A 55 1.55 -8.20 1.10
CA ALA A 55 2.84 -7.67 1.53
C ALA A 55 3.31 -8.26 2.87
N ARG A 56 2.40 -8.44 3.84
CA ARG A 56 2.71 -9.09 5.12
C ARG A 56 3.06 -10.56 4.93
N ASN A 57 2.30 -11.28 4.11
CA ASN A 57 2.57 -12.69 3.82
C ASN A 57 3.92 -12.88 3.13
N ALA A 58 4.24 -12.02 2.15
CA ALA A 58 5.54 -12.01 1.49
C ALA A 58 6.70 -11.77 2.48
N PHE A 59 6.54 -10.82 3.42
CA PHE A 59 7.54 -10.62 4.47
C PHE A 59 7.72 -11.85 5.36
N VAL A 60 6.63 -12.48 5.79
CA VAL A 60 6.67 -13.69 6.63
C VAL A 60 7.35 -14.84 5.90
N GLU A 61 7.03 -15.03 4.62
CA GLU A 61 7.64 -16.08 3.80
C GLU A 61 9.13 -15.84 3.59
N ASN A 62 9.54 -14.61 3.21
CA ASN A 62 10.95 -14.26 3.07
C ASN A 62 11.71 -14.43 4.39
N ALA A 63 11.13 -13.99 5.51
CA ALA A 63 11.73 -14.18 6.83
C ALA A 63 11.85 -15.67 7.21
N ALA A 64 10.90 -16.51 6.83
CA ALA A 64 10.97 -17.95 7.05
C ALA A 64 12.09 -18.59 6.19
N GLN A 65 12.21 -18.20 4.93
CA GLN A 65 13.28 -18.67 4.03
C GLN A 65 14.67 -18.27 4.56
N LEU A 66 14.83 -17.02 5.01
CA LEU A 66 16.05 -16.53 5.67
C LEU A 66 16.42 -17.36 6.89
N ARG A 67 15.45 -17.69 7.76
CA ARG A 67 15.68 -18.54 8.94
C ARG A 67 16.08 -19.96 8.55
N ILE A 68 15.51 -20.52 7.49
CA ILE A 68 15.90 -21.85 6.99
C ILE A 68 17.33 -21.81 6.48
N LYS A 69 17.69 -20.81 5.68
CA LYS A 69 19.05 -20.59 5.18
C LYS A 69 20.05 -20.45 6.34
N GLN A 70 19.75 -19.59 7.32
CA GLN A 70 20.59 -19.41 8.50
C GLN A 70 20.80 -20.73 9.28
N ARG A 71 19.75 -21.55 9.43
CA ARG A 71 19.87 -22.87 10.08
C ARG A 71 20.75 -23.83 9.29
N GLN A 72 20.58 -23.90 7.97
CA GLN A 72 21.41 -24.74 7.11
C GLN A 72 22.89 -24.33 7.20
N GLU A 73 23.17 -23.03 7.07
CA GLU A 73 24.53 -22.50 7.19
C GLU A 73 25.11 -22.75 8.59
N SER A 74 24.33 -22.58 9.66
CA SER A 74 24.78 -22.87 11.03
C SER A 74 25.16 -24.34 11.21
N THR A 75 24.45 -25.26 10.54
CA THR A 75 24.71 -26.70 10.61
C THR A 75 26.01 -27.04 9.88
N VAL A 76 26.21 -26.48 8.68
CA VAL A 76 27.44 -26.63 7.91
C VAL A 76 28.64 -26.06 8.67
N ARG A 77 28.50 -24.87 9.27
CA ARG A 77 29.53 -24.25 10.12
C ARG A 77 29.86 -25.08 11.35
N ALA A 78 28.86 -25.67 12.00
CA ALA A 78 29.07 -26.53 13.17
C ALA A 78 29.87 -27.78 12.80
N ASP A 79 29.58 -28.42 11.66
CA ASP A 79 30.35 -29.56 11.18
C ASP A 79 31.80 -29.18 10.81
N GLU A 80 31.99 -28.04 10.14
CA GLU A 80 33.31 -27.51 9.81
C GLU A 80 34.14 -27.20 11.06
N THR A 81 33.54 -26.57 12.07
CA THR A 81 34.17 -26.31 13.37
C THR A 81 34.60 -27.63 14.03
N ALA A 82 33.71 -28.63 14.05
CA ALA A 82 34.02 -29.95 14.59
C ALA A 82 35.10 -30.69 13.77
N ARG A 83 35.20 -30.46 12.47
CA ARG A 83 36.27 -31.00 11.61
C ARG A 83 37.62 -30.37 11.97
N VAL A 84 37.70 -29.05 12.01
CA VAL A 84 38.93 -28.31 12.38
C VAL A 84 39.42 -28.73 13.77
N ASP A 85 38.50 -28.87 14.73
CA ASP A 85 38.86 -29.31 16.08
C ASP A 85 39.37 -30.76 16.13
N ARG A 86 38.76 -31.67 15.35
CA ARG A 86 39.23 -33.06 15.22
C ARG A 86 40.60 -33.12 14.58
N GLU A 87 40.82 -32.41 13.48
CA GLU A 87 42.11 -32.33 12.79
C GLU A 87 43.20 -31.78 13.70
N ARG A 88 42.92 -30.68 14.42
CA ARG A 88 43.84 -30.11 15.41
C ARG A 88 44.26 -31.14 16.45
N ARG A 89 43.30 -31.86 17.05
CA ARG A 89 43.59 -32.89 18.06
C ARG A 89 44.36 -34.08 17.49
N GLN A 90 44.04 -34.51 16.27
CA GLN A 90 44.77 -35.58 15.59
C GLN A 90 46.23 -35.20 15.30
N VAL A 91 46.47 -33.98 14.82
CA VAL A 91 47.82 -33.47 14.56
C VAL A 91 48.59 -33.36 15.88
N GLN A 92 47.99 -32.79 16.93
CA GLN A 92 48.61 -32.73 18.26
C GLN A 92 48.96 -34.14 18.77
N GLY A 93 48.05 -35.11 18.67
CA GLY A 93 48.28 -36.49 19.08
C GLY A 93 49.39 -37.17 18.28
N ARG A 94 49.46 -36.95 16.96
CA ARG A 94 50.56 -37.46 16.11
C ARG A 94 51.89 -36.84 16.50
N VAL A 95 51.94 -35.53 16.72
CA VAL A 95 53.15 -34.81 17.13
C VAL A 95 53.66 -35.34 18.47
N LEU A 96 52.78 -35.50 19.46
CA LEU A 96 53.11 -36.10 20.76
C LEU A 96 53.61 -37.54 20.64
N ALA A 97 52.94 -38.38 19.84
CA ALA A 97 53.33 -39.78 19.64
C ALA A 97 54.65 -39.95 18.86
N SER A 98 54.96 -39.01 17.96
CA SER A 98 56.20 -39.03 17.15
C SER A 98 57.39 -38.45 17.90
N ALA A 99 57.14 -37.71 18.98
CA ALA A 99 58.17 -37.07 19.79
C ALA A 99 58.78 -38.06 20.79
N SER A 100 59.59 -38.99 20.31
CA SER A 100 60.30 -39.95 21.16
C SER A 100 61.47 -39.35 21.97
N THR A 101 61.87 -38.10 21.71
CA THR A 101 63.05 -37.43 22.36
C THR A 101 62.97 -35.88 22.46
N GLY A 102 61.84 -35.23 22.16
CA GLY A 102 61.80 -33.81 21.85
C GLY A 102 61.76 -32.83 23.04
N GLY A 103 62.80 -31.98 23.17
CA GLY A 103 62.81 -30.75 24.00
C GLY A 103 62.07 -29.57 23.35
N ILE A 104 62.52 -28.33 23.57
CA ILE A 104 61.91 -27.03 23.15
C ILE A 104 61.27 -27.02 21.74
N GLY A 105 61.78 -27.80 20.78
CA GLY A 105 61.20 -27.94 19.44
C GLY A 105 59.80 -28.57 19.39
N LEU A 106 59.48 -29.48 20.32
CA LEU A 106 58.14 -30.08 20.42
C LEU A 106 57.09 -29.05 20.85
N ASP A 107 57.42 -28.26 21.88
CA ASP A 107 56.53 -27.19 22.38
C ASP A 107 56.27 -26.12 21.32
N ASN A 108 57.28 -25.78 20.52
CA ASN A 108 57.12 -24.85 19.40
C ASN A 108 56.15 -25.40 18.33
N ILE A 109 56.26 -26.67 17.96
CA ILE A 109 55.36 -27.30 16.98
C ILE A 109 53.92 -27.37 17.53
N LEU A 110 53.74 -27.77 18.80
CA LEU A 110 52.41 -27.82 19.42
C LEU A 110 51.78 -26.43 19.52
N THR A 111 52.57 -25.41 19.82
CA THR A 111 52.14 -24.01 19.86
C THR A 111 51.72 -23.52 18.47
N ASP A 112 52.47 -23.86 17.43
CA ASP A 112 52.11 -23.51 16.04
C ASP A 112 50.83 -24.22 15.59
N VAL A 113 50.65 -25.50 15.94
CA VAL A 113 49.40 -26.23 15.66
C VAL A 113 48.20 -25.60 16.40
N ALA A 114 48.40 -25.21 17.67
CA ALA A 114 47.37 -24.51 18.43
C ALA A 114 47.03 -23.15 17.81
N ARG A 115 48.03 -22.40 17.34
CA ARG A 115 47.85 -21.11 16.66
C ARG A 115 47.11 -21.27 15.33
N ALA A 116 47.51 -22.25 14.51
CA ALA A 116 46.87 -22.52 13.22
C ALA A 116 45.40 -22.89 13.38
N GLY A 117 45.09 -23.80 14.32
CA GLY A 117 43.71 -24.17 14.62
C GLY A 117 42.90 -23.00 15.22
N GLY A 118 43.52 -22.18 16.07
CA GLY A 118 42.90 -20.98 16.63
C GLY A 118 42.55 -19.94 15.56
N LEU A 119 43.45 -19.71 14.59
CA LEU A 119 43.19 -18.83 13.45
C LEU A 119 42.05 -19.35 12.57
N ALA A 120 42.03 -20.65 12.29
CA ALA A 120 40.95 -21.27 11.51
C ALA A 120 39.58 -21.10 12.20
N LEU A 121 39.49 -21.37 13.51
CA LEU A 121 38.27 -21.17 14.28
C LEU A 121 37.87 -19.69 14.37
N SER A 122 38.82 -18.79 14.57
CA SER A 122 38.56 -17.34 14.60
C SER A 122 38.03 -16.82 13.27
N ASN A 123 38.52 -17.34 12.14
CA ASN A 123 38.00 -16.99 10.82
C ASN A 123 36.56 -17.48 10.62
N LEU A 124 36.25 -18.70 11.07
CA LEU A 124 34.88 -19.25 11.04
C LEU A 124 33.91 -18.40 11.87
N GLU A 125 34.33 -17.97 13.07
CA GLU A 125 33.51 -17.10 13.94
C GLU A 125 33.28 -15.72 13.32
N THR A 126 34.31 -15.17 12.65
CA THR A 126 34.21 -13.89 11.94
C THR A 126 33.24 -14.00 10.76
N GLN A 127 33.34 -15.07 9.97
CA GLN A 127 32.38 -15.35 8.88
C GLN A 127 30.95 -15.47 9.40
N ARG A 128 30.76 -16.22 10.50
CA ARG A 128 29.46 -16.32 11.16
C ARG A 128 28.89 -14.94 11.51
N THR A 129 29.72 -14.07 12.08
CA THR A 129 29.28 -12.72 12.48
C THR A 129 28.83 -11.89 11.28
N PHE A 130 29.57 -11.96 10.16
CA PHE A 130 29.17 -11.28 8.92
C PHE A 130 27.87 -11.83 8.34
N ASP A 131 27.70 -13.14 8.35
CA ASP A 131 26.48 -13.78 7.83
C ASP A 131 25.25 -13.46 8.69
N ASP A 132 25.41 -13.42 10.01
CA ASP A 132 24.34 -13.01 10.94
C ASP A 132 23.96 -11.53 10.70
N GLN A 133 24.94 -10.63 10.51
CA GLN A 133 24.69 -9.22 10.17
C GLN A 133 24.02 -9.06 8.80
N GLN A 134 24.46 -9.82 7.80
CA GLN A 134 23.86 -9.81 6.46
C GLN A 134 22.40 -10.28 6.53
N THR A 135 22.12 -11.35 7.26
CA THR A 135 20.76 -11.87 7.47
C THR A 135 19.85 -10.81 8.12
N GLU A 136 20.36 -10.06 9.09
CA GLU A 136 19.62 -8.97 9.74
C GLU A 136 19.34 -7.80 8.78
N GLN A 137 20.30 -7.44 7.93
CA GLN A 137 20.12 -6.43 6.89
C GLN A 137 19.11 -6.88 5.84
N GLU A 138 19.17 -8.13 5.38
CA GLU A 138 18.19 -8.72 4.45
C GLU A 138 16.77 -8.69 5.04
N LEU A 139 16.62 -9.10 6.32
CA LEU A 139 15.34 -9.04 7.03
C LEU A 139 14.80 -7.61 7.13
N THR A 140 15.66 -6.64 7.44
CA THR A 140 15.31 -5.22 7.50
C THR A 140 14.89 -4.70 6.14
N GLY A 141 15.59 -5.09 5.07
CA GLY A 141 15.24 -4.78 3.68
C GLY A 141 13.87 -5.32 3.29
N HIS A 142 13.57 -6.59 3.59
CA HIS A 142 12.24 -7.17 3.32
C HIS A 142 11.13 -6.48 4.12
N ARG A 143 11.42 -6.07 5.36
CA ARG A 143 10.47 -5.30 6.15
C ARG A 143 10.17 -3.95 5.51
N ALA A 144 11.20 -3.24 5.05
CA ALA A 144 11.05 -1.97 4.36
C ALA A 144 10.25 -2.13 3.06
N GLN A 145 10.54 -3.16 2.25
CA GLN A 145 9.78 -3.48 1.03
C GLN A 145 8.29 -3.74 1.33
N ALA A 146 7.98 -4.48 2.39
CA ALA A 146 6.59 -4.74 2.77
C ALA A 146 5.87 -3.47 3.24
N LEU A 147 6.55 -2.61 4.00
CA LEU A 147 6.01 -1.32 4.42
C LEU A 147 5.77 -0.38 3.24
N ASP A 148 6.70 -0.34 2.28
CA ASP A 148 6.57 0.48 1.07
C ASP A 148 5.42 -0.02 0.17
N ALA A 149 5.29 -1.34 0.01
CA ALA A 149 4.16 -1.95 -0.69
C ALA A 149 2.82 -1.57 -0.05
N ILE A 150 2.72 -1.58 1.30
CA ILE A 150 1.53 -1.13 2.04
C ILE A 150 1.28 0.37 1.81
N ALA A 151 2.32 1.20 1.91
CA ALA A 151 2.22 2.64 1.81
C ALA A 151 1.89 3.13 0.38
N SER A 152 2.30 2.39 -0.64
CA SER A 152 2.05 2.73 -2.04
C SER A 152 0.55 2.73 -2.41
N ALA A 153 -0.27 1.99 -1.66
CA ALA A 153 -1.70 1.90 -1.90
C ALA A 153 -2.45 3.12 -1.32
N ARG A 154 -2.58 4.15 -2.16
CA ARG A 154 -3.25 5.42 -1.81
C ARG A 154 -4.74 5.22 -1.50
N PRO A 155 -5.28 5.87 -0.45
CA PRO A 155 -6.72 5.86 -0.17
C PRO A 155 -7.49 6.59 -1.27
N TYR A 156 -8.68 6.08 -1.62
CA TYR A 156 -9.61 6.80 -2.48
C TYR A 156 -10.33 7.88 -1.67
N ILE A 157 -10.19 9.14 -2.10
CA ILE A 157 -10.93 10.27 -1.52
C ILE A 157 -12.16 10.49 -2.41
N GLN A 158 -13.35 10.25 -1.86
CA GLN A 158 -14.61 10.46 -2.57
C GLN A 158 -14.74 11.92 -2.98
N GLN A 159 -15.11 12.16 -4.24
CA GLN A 159 -15.36 13.52 -4.71
C GLN A 159 -16.74 14.01 -4.22
N PRO A 160 -16.87 15.28 -3.80
CA PRO A 160 -18.15 15.82 -3.39
C PRO A 160 -19.13 15.82 -4.57
N VAL A 161 -20.23 15.08 -4.44
CA VAL A 161 -21.29 15.04 -5.44
C VAL A 161 -22.15 16.30 -5.31
N SER A 162 -22.30 17.04 -6.40
CA SER A 162 -23.18 18.22 -6.45
C SER A 162 -24.65 17.78 -6.40
N ARG A 163 -25.36 18.15 -5.33
CA ARG A 163 -26.79 17.89 -5.17
C ARG A 163 -27.58 19.14 -5.55
N PRO A 164 -28.68 19.01 -6.33
CA PRO A 164 -29.51 20.17 -6.64
C PRO A 164 -30.13 20.75 -5.36
N SER A 165 -30.09 22.08 -5.23
CA SER A 165 -30.62 22.77 -4.05
C SER A 165 -32.12 23.05 -4.20
N PRO A 166 -32.96 22.74 -3.20
CA PRO A 166 -34.38 23.09 -3.23
C PRO A 166 -34.62 24.61 -3.24
N LEU A 167 -33.69 25.39 -2.68
CA LEU A 167 -33.70 26.85 -2.81
C LEU A 167 -33.38 27.28 -4.25
N GLY A 168 -32.48 26.57 -4.94
CA GLY A 168 -32.19 26.79 -6.36
C GLY A 168 -33.44 26.55 -7.21
N LEU A 169 -34.13 25.42 -6.99
CA LEU A 169 -35.41 25.13 -7.65
C LEU A 169 -36.46 26.23 -7.39
N ALA A 170 -36.57 26.71 -6.15
CA ALA A 170 -37.49 27.79 -5.82
C ALA A 170 -37.15 29.11 -6.55
N VAL A 171 -35.87 29.41 -6.73
CA VAL A 171 -35.39 30.56 -7.50
C VAL A 171 -35.67 30.38 -8.99
N ASP A 172 -35.44 29.20 -9.57
CA ASP A 172 -35.70 28.91 -10.98
C ASP A 172 -37.20 29.00 -11.32
N ILE A 173 -38.06 28.49 -10.43
CA ILE A 173 -39.52 28.66 -10.55
C ILE A 173 -39.91 30.13 -10.37
N GLY A 174 -39.29 30.84 -9.41
CA GLY A 174 -39.54 32.26 -9.19
C GLY A 174 -39.16 33.15 -10.38
N THR A 175 -38.00 32.90 -10.99
CA THR A 175 -37.53 33.62 -12.19
C THR A 175 -38.38 33.30 -13.42
N ALA A 176 -38.82 32.05 -13.58
CA ALA A 176 -39.80 31.65 -14.58
C ALA A 176 -41.13 32.41 -14.43
N GLY A 177 -41.60 32.61 -13.19
CA GLY A 177 -42.78 33.43 -12.88
C GLY A 177 -42.61 34.89 -13.27
N ILE A 178 -41.47 35.49 -12.95
CA ILE A 178 -41.14 36.88 -13.31
C ILE A 178 -41.09 37.05 -14.83
N ASN A 179 -40.47 36.11 -15.56
CA ASN A 179 -40.38 36.14 -17.01
C ASN A 179 -41.76 35.97 -17.69
N ALA A 180 -42.61 35.07 -17.17
CA ALA A 180 -43.98 34.91 -17.65
C ALA A 180 -44.82 36.18 -17.43
N TYR A 181 -44.65 36.85 -16.29
CA TYR A 181 -45.30 38.12 -15.99
C TYR A 181 -44.82 39.27 -16.90
N GLY A 182 -43.51 39.36 -17.17
CA GLY A 182 -42.96 40.33 -18.12
C GLY A 182 -43.51 40.13 -19.55
N ASN A 183 -43.62 38.88 -19.99
CA ASN A 183 -44.21 38.54 -21.29
C ASN A 183 -45.70 38.86 -21.37
N TYR A 184 -46.47 38.65 -20.28
CA TYR A 184 -47.86 39.08 -20.18
C TYR A 184 -48.00 40.59 -20.40
N TYR A 185 -47.21 41.40 -19.67
CA TYR A 185 -47.28 42.85 -19.75
C TYR A 185 -46.92 43.37 -21.15
N ASN A 186 -45.86 42.81 -21.74
CA ASN A 186 -45.45 43.13 -23.11
C ASN A 186 -46.50 42.74 -24.16
N ALA A 187 -47.16 41.59 -24.00
CA ALA A 187 -48.24 41.16 -24.90
C ALA A 187 -49.49 42.03 -24.75
N LYS A 188 -49.82 42.45 -23.51
CA LYS A 188 -50.92 43.38 -23.22
C LYS A 188 -50.65 44.76 -23.81
N ALA A 189 -49.44 45.30 -23.62
CA ALA A 189 -49.01 46.59 -24.16
C ALA A 189 -49.07 46.62 -25.70
N LYS A 190 -48.67 45.53 -26.37
CA LYS A 190 -48.78 45.38 -27.83
C LYS A 190 -50.22 45.32 -28.33
N ARG A 191 -51.16 44.76 -27.56
CA ARG A 191 -52.60 44.74 -27.91
C ARG A 191 -53.30 46.09 -27.71
N THR A 192 -52.82 46.93 -26.80
CA THR A 192 -53.35 48.29 -26.60
C THR A 192 -52.78 49.31 -27.57
N ALA A 193 -51.69 48.98 -28.26
CA ALA A 193 -51.02 49.83 -29.25
C ALA A 193 -51.42 49.52 -30.71
N SER A 194 -52.31 48.53 -30.92
CA SER A 194 -52.90 48.12 -32.20
C SER A 194 -54.39 48.44 -32.23
#